data_AF-A0A511CWK0-F1
#
_entry.id   AF-A0A511CWK0-F1
#
_cell.length_a   1.000
_cell.length_b   1.000
_cell.length_c   1.000
_cell.angle_alpha   90.00
_cell.angle_beta   90.00
_cell.angle_gamma   90.00
#
_symmetry.space_group_name_H-M   'P 1'
#
loop_
_entity.id
_entity.type
_entity.pdbx_description
1 polymer ?
#
loop_
_entity_poly.entity_id
_entity_poly.type
_entity_poly.pdbx_seq_one_letter_code
_entity_poly.pdbx_strand_id
1 'polypeptide(L)' 'MVDHHPGARIQELTAEIAAVRDSGARMVALGSRDARGTFDQLEVFMSRWRAIQVCLDEPGPFIYVAPRSTFRRAKLDGSS' A
#
# COMPACT_ATOMS: atom_id res chain seq x y z
N MET A 1 8.81 -1.22 25.79
CA MET A 1 8.15 -0.01 25.24
C MET A 1 9.14 0.59 24.25
N VAL A 2 9.02 0.26 22.96
CA VAL A 2 9.88 0.84 21.92
C VAL A 2 9.20 2.13 21.50
N ASP A 3 9.85 3.26 21.77
CA ASP A 3 9.34 4.57 21.40
C ASP A 3 9.41 4.70 19.87
N HIS A 4 8.28 4.54 19.20
CA HIS A 4 8.19 4.67 17.76
C HIS A 4 8.22 6.16 17.43
N HIS A 5 9.40 6.67 17.10
CA HIS A 5 9.53 8.04 16.59
C HIS A 5 8.67 8.19 15.33
N PRO A 6 7.70 9.11 15.31
CA PRO A 6 6.76 9.26 14.20
C PRO A 6 7.45 9.59 12.87
N GLY A 7 8.65 10.17 12.91
CA GLY A 7 9.48 10.45 11.74
C GLY A 7 9.97 9.20 10.99
N ALA A 8 10.27 8.09 11.69
CA ALA A 8 10.80 6.89 11.06
C ALA A 8 9.81 6.24 10.08
N ARG A 9 8.52 6.15 10.48
CA ARG A 9 7.46 5.60 9.61
C ARG A 9 7.15 6.48 8.40
N ILE A 10 7.32 7.79 8.53
CA ILE A 10 7.16 8.72 7.41
C ILE A 10 8.32 8.51 6.42
N GLN A 11 9.55 8.40 6.91
CA GLN A 11 10.73 8.10 6.09
C GLN A 11 10.59 6.77 5.34
N GLU A 12 10.16 5.71 6.02
CA GLU A 12 9.93 4.39 5.43
C GLU A 12 8.90 4.45 4.29
N LEU A 13 7.76 5.11 4.53
CA LEU A 13 6.72 5.29 3.51
C LEU A 13 7.23 6.09 2.31
N THR A 14 8.03 7.14 2.53
CA THR A 14 8.64 7.92 1.44
C THR A 14 9.64 7.10 0.64
N ALA A 15 10.47 6.31 1.31
CA ALA A 15 11.45 5.44 0.65
C ALA A 15 10.76 4.34 -0.17
N GLU A 16 9.66 3.78 0.33
CA GLU A 16 8.86 2.78 -0.37
C GLU A 16 8.18 3.36 -1.63
N ILE A 17 7.61 4.57 -1.53
CA ILE A 17 7.05 5.27 -2.70
C ILE A 17 8.12 5.53 -3.76
N ALA A 18 9.30 6.01 -3.35
CA ALA A 18 10.41 6.25 -4.26
C ALA A 18 10.89 4.96 -4.94
N ALA A 19 11.03 3.86 -4.18
CA ALA A 19 11.43 2.57 -4.72
C ALA A 19 10.44 2.02 -5.75
N VAL A 20 9.13 2.13 -5.50
CA VAL A 20 8.09 1.68 -6.45
C VAL A 20 8.12 2.52 -7.73
N ARG A 21 8.29 3.83 -7.59
CA ARG A 21 8.41 4.74 -8.75
C ARG A 21 9.65 4.40 -9.59
N ASP A 22 10.81 4.33 -8.95
CA ASP A 22 12.10 4.22 -9.63
C ASP A 22 12.31 2.83 -10.27
N SER A 23 11.68 1.78 -9.72
CA SER A 23 11.72 0.42 -10.28
C SER A 23 10.61 0.13 -11.29
N GLY A 24 9.63 1.02 -11.45
CA GLY A 24 8.43 0.74 -12.28
C GLY A 24 7.51 -0.32 -11.68
N ALA A 25 7.66 -0.64 -10.39
CA ALA A 25 6.93 -1.71 -9.74
C ALA A 25 5.43 -1.42 -9.58
N ARG A 26 4.68 -2.49 -9.32
CA ARG A 26 3.24 -2.47 -9.05
C ARG A 26 3.02 -3.03 -7.65
N MET A 27 2.41 -2.24 -6.77
CA MET A 27 2.25 -2.61 -5.37
C MET A 27 0.80 -2.47 -4.90
N VAL A 28 0.34 -3.44 -4.11
CA VAL A 28 -0.91 -3.36 -3.34
C VAL A 28 -0.56 -3.51 -1.85
N ALA A 29 -0.66 -2.41 -1.10
CA ALA A 29 -0.44 -2.38 0.33
C ALA A 29 -1.74 -2.77 1.07
N LEU A 30 -1.73 -3.95 1.68
CA LEU A 30 -2.82 -4.44 2.55
C LEU A 30 -2.68 -3.78 3.93
N GLY A 31 -3.13 -2.53 4.05
CA GLY A 31 -2.90 -1.71 5.24
C GLY A 31 -4.15 -1.04 5.77
N SER A 32 -4.56 -1.43 6.98
CA SER A 32 -5.32 -0.58 7.91
C SER A 32 -4.70 -0.70 9.29
N ARG A 33 -4.81 0.36 10.12
CA ARG A 33 -4.52 0.33 11.58
C ARG A 33 -5.30 -0.78 12.31
N ASP A 34 -6.34 -1.30 11.67
CA ASP A 34 -7.26 -2.32 12.18
C ASP A 34 -6.96 -3.74 11.66
N ALA A 35 -6.09 -3.91 10.65
CA ALA A 35 -5.69 -5.22 10.14
C ALA A 35 -4.43 -5.73 10.89
N ARG A 36 -4.56 -5.89 12.21
CA ARG A 36 -3.42 -6.18 13.09
C ARG A 36 -2.99 -7.64 13.05
N GLY A 37 -3.89 -8.56 12.66
CA GLY A 37 -3.61 -9.99 12.56
C GLY A 37 -3.56 -10.52 11.12
N THR A 38 -2.94 -11.69 10.95
CA THR A 38 -2.85 -12.40 9.67
C THR A 38 -4.22 -12.67 9.04
N PHE A 39 -5.21 -13.06 9.84
CA PHE A 39 -6.56 -13.32 9.34
C PHE A 39 -7.29 -12.05 8.91
N ASP A 40 -7.06 -10.91 9.57
CA ASP A 40 -7.63 -9.63 9.15
C ASP A 40 -7.06 -9.20 7.79
N GLN A 41 -5.76 -9.43 7.57
CA GLN A 41 -5.11 -9.17 6.30
C GLN A 41 -5.63 -10.10 5.21
N LEU A 42 -5.83 -11.38 5.53
CA LEU A 42 -6.44 -12.36 4.61
C LEU A 42 -7.87 -11.96 4.25
N GLU A 43 -8.67 -11.50 5.21
CA GLU A 43 -10.03 -11.03 4.95
C GLU A 43 -10.04 -9.85 3.98
N VAL A 44 -9.15 -8.88 4.17
CA VAL A 44 -8.98 -7.74 3.26
C VAL A 44 -8.58 -8.23 1.88
N PHE A 45 -7.61 -9.13 1.79
CA PHE A 45 -7.14 -9.69 0.52
C PHE A 45 -8.27 -10.38 -0.25
N MET A 46 -9.00 -11.28 0.43
CA MET A 46 -10.12 -12.02 -0.17
C MET A 46 -11.26 -11.08 -0.58
N SER A 47 -11.61 -10.11 0.25
CA SER A 47 -12.66 -9.12 -0.05
C SER A 47 -12.30 -8.19 -1.21
N ARG A 48 -11.00 -8.00 -1.48
CA ARG A 48 -10.50 -7.15 -2.57
C ARG A 48 -9.99 -7.93 -3.77
N TRP A 49 -10.14 -9.25 -3.78
CA TRP A 49 -9.59 -10.14 -4.79
C TRP A 49 -9.83 -9.66 -6.22
N ARG A 50 -11.08 -9.30 -6.58
CA ARG A 50 -11.42 -8.83 -7.93
C ARG A 50 -10.75 -7.51 -8.29
N ALA A 51 -10.62 -6.57 -7.36
CA ALA A 51 -9.92 -5.32 -7.59
C ALA A 51 -8.40 -5.56 -7.78
N ILE A 52 -7.82 -6.47 -7.01
CA ILE A 52 -6.42 -6.87 -7.14
C ILE A 52 -6.17 -7.55 -8.50
N GLN A 53 -7.09 -8.37 -8.98
CA GLN A 53 -6.97 -8.98 -10.31
C GLN A 53 -6.94 -7.92 -11.42
N VAL A 54 -7.75 -6.87 -11.33
CA VAL A 54 -7.73 -5.76 -12.31
C VAL A 54 -6.36 -5.06 -12.35
N CYS A 55 -5.66 -4.97 -11.22
CA CYS A 55 -4.31 -4.39 -11.18
C CYS A 55 -3.28 -5.16 -12.02
N LEU A 56 -3.52 -6.44 -12.34
CA LEU A 56 -2.62 -7.22 -13.19
C LEU A 56 -2.58 -6.70 -14.63
N ASP A 57 -3.66 -6.08 -15.08
CA ASP A 57 -3.81 -5.52 -16.42
C ASP A 57 -3.47 -4.01 -16.49
N GLU A 58 -3.28 -3.36 -15.34
CA GLU A 58 -2.96 -1.93 -15.28
C GLU A 58 -1.45 -1.69 -15.52
N PRO A 59 -1.09 -0.70 -16.35
CA PRO A 59 0.31 -0.28 -16.49
C PRO A 59 0.82 0.37 -15.20
N GLY A 60 2.02 -0.03 -14.78
CA GLY A 60 2.72 0.58 -13.65
C GLY A 60 3.43 1.90 -14.02
N PRO A 61 4.04 2.58 -13.03
CA PRO A 61 4.07 2.23 -11.62
C PRO A 61 2.78 2.64 -10.88
N PHE A 62 2.40 1.86 -9.87
CA PHE A 62 1.31 2.22 -8.97
C PHE A 62 1.49 1.64 -7.57
N ILE A 63 0.89 2.33 -6.60
CA ILE A 63 0.60 1.79 -5.27
C ILE A 63 -0.91 1.91 -5.07
N TYR A 64 -1.58 0.80 -4.79
CA TYR A 64 -2.92 0.80 -4.21
C TYR A 64 -2.83 0.53 -2.71
N VAL A 65 -3.62 1.27 -1.93
CA VAL A 65 -3.82 1.01 -0.51
C VAL A 65 -5.19 0.37 -0.35
N ALA A 66 -5.22 -0.79 0.29
CA ALA A 66 -6.42 -1.59 0.50
C ALA A 66 -6.74 -1.72 2.00
N PRO A 67 -7.36 -0.72 2.65
CA PRO A 67 -8.06 -0.92 3.90
C PRO A 67 -9.36 -1.73 3.69
N ARG A 68 -9.97 -2.19 4.79
CA ARG A 68 -11.30 -2.84 4.77
C ARG A 68 -12.35 -1.99 4.05
N SER A 69 -12.27 -0.67 4.12
CA SER A 69 -13.28 0.26 3.60
C SER A 69 -13.15 0.61 2.11
N THR A 70 -11.97 1.04 1.66
CA THR A 70 -11.82 1.63 0.31
C THR A 70 -10.49 1.30 -0.34
N PHE A 71 -10.53 0.61 -1.48
CA PHE A 71 -9.37 0.39 -2.34
C PHE A 71 -9.04 1.67 -3.10
N ARG A 72 -7.90 2.32 -2.79
CA ARG A 72 -7.56 3.63 -3.34
C ARG A 72 -6.14 3.67 -3.89
N ARG A 73 -5.94 4.39 -5.00
CA ARG A 73 -4.61 4.64 -5.54
C ARG A 73 -3.90 5.69 -4.69
N ALA A 74 -2.66 5.42 -4.29
CA ALA A 74 -1.79 6.41 -3.68
C ALA A 74 -1.14 7.28 -4.77
N LYS A 75 -0.91 8.55 -4.44
CA LYS A 75 -0.18 9.49 -5.30
C LYS A 75 1.31 9.12 -5.28
N LEU A 76 1.93 8.99 -6.46
CA LEU A 76 3.36 8.71 -6.60
C LEU A 76 4.21 9.96 -6.84
N ASP A 77 3.58 11.13 -6.97
CA ASP A 77 4.29 12.35 -7.34
C ASP A 77 5.01 12.97 -6.13
N GLY A 78 6.34 12.98 -6.20
CA GLY A 78 7.18 13.99 -5.57
C GLY A 78 7.62 14.99 -6.63
N SER A 79 6.85 16.07 -6.82
CA SER A 79 7.26 17.26 -7.57
C SER A 79 6.44 18.48 -7.12
N SER A 80 7.04 19.30 -6.27
CA SER A 80 7.53 20.63 -6.67
C SER A 80 8.85 20.88 -5.94
#